data_AF-A0A931QU63-F1
#
_entry.id   AF-A0A931QU63-F1
#
_cell.length_a   1.000
_cell.length_b   1.000
_cell.length_c   1.000
_cell.angle_alpha   90.00
_cell.angle_beta   90.00
_cell.angle_gamma   90.00
#
_symmetry.space_group_name_H-M   'P 1'
#
loop_
_entity.id
_entity.type
_entity.pdbx_description
1 polymer ?
#
loop_
_entity_poly.entity_id
_entity_poly.type
_entity_poly.pdbx_seq_one_letter_code
_entity_poly.pdbx_strand_id
1 'polypeptide(L)'
;HQLERRIAFRRAIKSSAAATMRAGAKGVRIEIAGRLGGNEMSRREKEVQGSVPLHTIRADIDFASARAQYPGAGIIGVKVWVYRGENK
;
A
#
# COMPACT_ATOMS: atom_id res chain seq x y z
N HIS A 1 2.40 3.37 -11.62
CA HIS A 1 3.26 4.53 -11.92
C HIS A 1 4.60 4.61 -11.15
N GLN A 2 4.68 4.88 -9.83
CA GLN A 2 5.99 5.07 -9.17
C GLN A 2 6.93 3.85 -9.27
N LEU A 3 6.36 2.64 -9.16
CA LEU A 3 7.09 1.38 -9.30
C LEU A 3 7.55 1.12 -10.76
N GLU A 4 6.78 1.54 -11.76
CA GLU A 4 7.16 1.44 -13.18
C GLU A 4 8.41 2.28 -13.48
N ARG A 5 8.54 3.42 -12.80
CA ARG A 5 9.71 4.32 -12.88
C ARG A 5 10.94 3.82 -12.10
N ARG A 6 10.94 2.56 -11.63
CA ARG A 6 12.03 1.94 -10.86
C ARG A 6 12.39 2.68 -9.56
N ILE A 7 11.43 3.40 -8.97
CA ILE A 7 11.62 3.96 -7.63
C ILE A 7 11.66 2.80 -6.62
N ALA A 8 12.56 2.88 -5.63
CA ALA A 8 12.64 1.91 -4.55
C ALA A 8 11.27 1.76 -3.86
N PHE A 9 10.73 0.53 -3.88
CA PHE A 9 9.37 0.26 -3.42
C PHE A 9 9.16 0.68 -1.95
N ARG A 10 10.16 0.49 -1.08
CA ARG A 10 10.10 0.95 0.32
C ARG A 10 9.92 2.46 0.44
N ARG A 11 10.63 3.23 -0.38
CA ARG A 11 10.53 4.70 -0.40
C ARG A 11 9.16 5.12 -0.91
N ALA A 12 8.68 4.51 -1.99
CA ALA A 12 7.35 4.76 -2.54
C ALA A 12 6.25 4.49 -1.51
N ILE A 13 6.32 3.36 -0.81
CA ILE A 13 5.36 2.99 0.26
C ILE A 13 5.41 4.03 1.40
N LYS A 14 6.58 4.26 2.00
CA LYS A 14 6.70 5.17 3.15
C LYS A 14 6.27 6.59 2.82
N SER A 15 6.65 7.10 1.64
CA SER A 15 6.25 8.42 1.19
C SER A 15 4.74 8.52 0.99
N SER A 16 4.11 7.47 0.43
CA SER A 16 2.67 7.45 0.19
C SER A 16 1.90 7.34 1.50
N ALA A 17 2.31 6.45 2.39
CA ALA A 17 1.72 6.29 3.72
C ALA A 17 1.78 7.60 4.51
N ALA A 18 2.94 8.25 4.55
CA ALA A 18 3.11 9.55 5.22
C ALA A 18 2.29 10.68 4.58
N ALA A 19 2.07 10.65 3.25
CA ALA A 19 1.19 11.60 2.59
C ALA A 19 -0.28 11.39 2.97
N THR A 20 -0.73 10.13 3.03
CA THR A 20 -2.10 9.76 3.43
C THR A 20 -2.37 10.13 4.89
N MET A 21 -1.42 9.87 5.80
CA MET A 21 -1.56 10.28 7.20
C MET A 21 -1.63 11.81 7.33
N ARG A 22 -0.83 12.56 6.56
CA ARG A 22 -0.90 14.04 6.52
C ARG A 22 -2.21 14.57 5.94
N ALA A 23 -2.85 13.82 5.06
CA ALA A 23 -4.17 14.15 4.51
C ALA A 23 -5.32 13.95 5.52
N GLY A 24 -5.04 13.49 6.74
CA GLY A 24 -6.05 13.33 7.80
C GLY A 24 -6.62 11.93 7.94
N ALA A 25 -6.04 10.92 7.28
CA ALA A 25 -6.42 9.53 7.52
C ALA A 25 -6.03 9.09 8.94
N LYS A 26 -6.90 8.31 9.59
CA LYS A 26 -6.62 7.74 10.93
C LYS A 26 -5.74 6.50 10.88
N GLY A 27 -5.66 5.86 9.72
CA GLY A 27 -4.71 4.80 9.46
C GLY A 27 -4.64 4.45 7.98
N VAL A 28 -3.51 3.85 7.59
CA VAL A 28 -3.27 3.36 6.25
C VAL A 28 -2.49 2.05 6.32
N ARG A 29 -2.90 1.07 5.54
CA ARG A 29 -2.18 -0.17 5.30
C ARG A 29 -1.88 -0.27 3.81
N ILE A 30 -0.62 -0.47 3.46
CA ILE A 30 -0.19 -0.68 2.07
C ILE A 30 0.50 -2.03 2.02
N GLU A 31 0.01 -2.93 1.16
CA GLU A 31 0.60 -4.24 0.92
C GLU A 31 1.03 -4.34 -0.53
N ILE A 32 2.27 -4.75 -0.75
CA ILE A 32 2.83 -4.97 -2.08
C ILE A 32 3.27 -6.42 -2.19
N ALA A 33 2.90 -7.08 -3.28
CA ALA A 33 3.26 -8.48 -3.55
C ALA A 33 3.81 -8.61 -4.97
N GLY A 34 4.93 -9.33 -5.12
CA GLY A 34 5.52 -9.62 -6.42
C GLY A 34 7.04 -9.74 -6.33
N ARG A 35 7.72 -9.70 -7.48
CA ARG A 35 9.19 -9.68 -7.57
C ARG A 35 9.72 -8.29 -7.24
N LEU A 36 9.78 -7.98 -5.94
CA LEU A 36 10.16 -6.65 -5.45
C LEU A 36 11.63 -6.35 -5.73
N GLY A 37 11.90 -5.21 -6.37
CA GLY A 37 13.26 -4.75 -6.65
C GLY A 37 14.00 -5.55 -7.73
N GLY A 38 13.32 -6.36 -8.53
CA GLY A 38 13.96 -7.19 -9.56
C GLY A 38 14.48 -8.53 -9.06
N ASN A 39 14.23 -8.88 -7.78
CA ASN A 39 14.60 -10.17 -7.25
C ASN A 39 13.90 -11.33 -7.98
N GLU A 40 14.57 -12.48 -8.05
CA GLU A 40 14.05 -13.67 -8.71
C GLU A 40 12.81 -14.24 -7.99
N MET A 41 12.82 -14.21 -6.66
CA MET A 41 11.74 -14.72 -5.82
C MET A 41 10.74 -13.62 -5.44
N SER A 42 9.44 -13.94 -5.54
CA SER A 42 8.39 -13.03 -5.12
C SER A 42 8.34 -12.87 -3.60
N ARG A 43 8.14 -11.64 -3.13
CA ARG A 43 7.96 -11.30 -1.71
C ARG A 43 6.68 -10.51 -1.52
N ARG A 44 6.17 -10.53 -0.29
CA ARG A 44 5.06 -9.69 0.15
C ARG A 44 5.55 -8.81 1.29
N GLU A 45 5.44 -7.50 1.10
CA GLU A 45 5.80 -6.51 2.11
C GLU A 45 4.55 -5.70 2.47
N LYS A 46 4.33 -5.52 3.77
CA LYS A 46 3.22 -4.72 4.28
C LYS A 46 3.79 -3.59 5.13
N GLU A 47 3.28 -2.39 4.93
CA GLU A 47 3.51 -1.23 5.79
C GLU A 47 2.17 -0.83 6.38
N VAL A 48 2.15 -0.56 7.68
CA VAL A 48 0.97 -0.07 8.39
C VAL A 48 1.37 1.18 9.16
N GLN A 49 0.57 2.24 9.01
CA GLN A 49 0.69 3.45 9.81
C GLN A 49 -0.68 3.78 10.42
N GLY A 50 -0.71 4.17 11.69
CA GLY A 50 -1.96 4.41 12.42
C GLY A 50 -2.74 3.12 12.73
N SER A 51 -4.05 3.24 12.91
CA SER A 51 -4.93 2.12 13.23
C SER A 51 -5.81 1.74 12.04
N VAL A 52 -5.86 0.46 11.67
CA VAL A 52 -6.70 -0.04 10.56
C VAL A 52 -7.47 -1.27 11.05
N PRO A 53 -8.66 -1.08 11.66
CA PRO A 53 -9.43 -2.17 12.25
C PRO A 53 -10.25 -2.95 11.22
N LEU A 54 -9.66 -4.01 10.65
CA LEU A 54 -10.29 -4.80 9.58
C LEU A 54 -11.48 -5.67 10.02
N HIS A 55 -11.64 -5.91 11.33
CA HIS A 55 -12.74 -6.71 11.88
C HIS A 55 -13.94 -5.86 12.28
N THR A 56 -13.78 -4.54 12.34
CA THR A 56 -14.81 -3.62 12.82
C THR A 56 -15.66 -3.16 11.64
N ILE A 57 -16.88 -3.71 11.52
CA ILE A 57 -17.78 -3.42 10.38
C ILE A 57 -18.16 -1.93 10.30
N ARG A 58 -18.27 -1.24 11.44
CA ARG A 58 -18.56 0.21 11.51
C ARG A 58 -17.41 1.12 11.10
N ALA A 59 -16.21 0.56 10.88
CA ALA A 59 -15.05 1.31 10.44
C ALA A 59 -15.19 1.66 8.94
N ASP A 60 -15.10 2.94 8.62
CA ASP A 60 -15.04 3.41 7.24
C ASP A 60 -13.62 3.19 6.69
N ILE A 61 -13.49 2.11 5.91
CA ILE A 61 -12.24 1.66 5.31
C ILE A 61 -12.42 1.59 3.79
N ASP A 62 -11.71 2.44 3.05
CA ASP A 62 -11.59 2.24 1.61
C ASP A 62 -10.54 1.19 1.31
N PHE A 63 -10.88 0.28 0.43
CA PHE A 63 -9.94 -0.65 -0.17
C PHE A 63 -9.76 -0.35 -1.65
N ALA A 64 -8.51 -0.31 -2.10
CA ALA A 64 -8.17 -0.24 -3.51
C ALA A 64 -7.07 -1.25 -3.84
N SER A 65 -7.16 -1.83 -5.04
CA SER A 65 -6.11 -2.69 -5.59
C SER A 65 -5.67 -2.19 -6.95
N ALA A 66 -4.36 -2.21 -7.19
CA ALA A 66 -3.75 -1.78 -8.43
C ALA A 66 -2.64 -2.75 -8.82
N ARG A 67 -2.40 -2.86 -10.13
CA ARG A 67 -1.29 -3.63 -10.68
C ARG A 67 -0.28 -2.64 -11.24
N ALA A 68 0.99 -2.86 -10.98
CA ALA A 68 2.09 -2.09 -11.54
C ALA A 68 2.99 -3.03 -12.36
N GLN A 69 3.31 -2.64 -13.59
CA GLN A 69 4.24 -3.40 -14.42
C GLN A 69 5.67 -2.96 -14.09
N TYR A 70 6.44 -3.84 -13.46
CA TYR A 70 7.82 -3.54 -13.12
C TYR A 70 8.75 -4.01 -14.25
N PRO A 71 9.59 -3.11 -14.82
CA PRO A 71 10.52 -3.48 -15.89
C PRO A 71 11.46 -4.61 -15.44
N GLY A 72 11.40 -5.76 -16.13
CA GLY A 72 12.26 -6.92 -15.85
C GLY A 72 11.82 -7.83 -14.69
N ALA A 73 10.77 -7.48 -13.94
CA ALA A 73 10.28 -8.30 -12.81
C ALA A 73 8.82 -8.75 -12.95
N GLY A 74 8.13 -8.33 -14.01
CA GLY A 74 6.74 -8.69 -14.27
C GLY A 74 5.75 -7.81 -13.51
N ILE A 75 4.63 -8.39 -13.10
CA ILE A 75 3.53 -7.64 -12.47
C ILE A 75 3.71 -7.63 -10.95
N ILE A 76 3.64 -6.44 -10.36
CA ILE A 76 3.59 -6.22 -8.91
C ILE A 76 2.15 -5.84 -8.54
N GLY A 77 1.56 -6.57 -7.60
CA GLY A 77 0.27 -6.24 -7.02
C GLY A 77 0.43 -5.27 -5.86
N VAL A 78 -0.37 -4.20 -5.84
CA VAL A 78 -0.46 -3.23 -4.75
C VAL A 78 -1.88 -3.23 -4.22
N LYS A 79 -2.02 -3.36 -2.90
CA LYS A 79 -3.29 -3.32 -2.17
C LYS A 79 -3.19 -2.26 -1.10
N VAL A 80 -4.18 -1.39 -1.02
CA VAL A 80 -4.20 -0.25 -0.09
C VAL A 80 -5.51 -0.26 0.67
N TRP A 81 -5.42 -0.05 1.98
CA TRP A 81 -6.54 0.20 2.86
C TRP A 81 -6.33 1.56 3.51
N VAL A 82 -7.33 2.45 3.45
CA VAL A 82 -7.31 3.76 4.11
C VAL A 82 -8.47 3.80 5.10
N TYR A 83 -8.15 4.04 6.36
CA TYR A 83 -9.13 4.19 7.43
C TYR A 83 -9.39 5.68 7.68
N ARG A 84 -10.63 6.11 7.44
CA ARG A 84 -11.06 7.51 7.64
C ARG A 84 -11.68 7.76 9.01
N GLY A 85 -12.16 6.71 9.68
CA GLY A 85 -12.82 6.82 10.97
C GLY A 85 -14.00 5.89 11.10
N GLU A 86 -14.79 6.07 12.15
CA GLU A 86 -16.04 5.34 12.30
C GLU A 86 -17.16 6.21 11.73
N ASN A 87 -18.04 5.60 10.93
CA ASN A 87 -19.28 6.26 10.54
C ASN A 87 -20.13 6.41 11.81
N LYS A 88 -20.49 7.65 12.12
CA LYS A 88 -21.34 8.00 13.26
C LYS A 88 -22.80 7.68 12.95
#